data_AF-A0A6I1JH31-F1
#
_entry.id   AF-A0A6I1JH31-F1
#
_cell.length_a   1.000
_cell.length_b   1.000
_cell.length_c   1.000
_cell.angle_alpha   90.00
_cell.angle_beta   90.00
_cell.angle_gamma   90.00
#
_symmetry.space_group_name_H-M   'P 1'
#
loop_
_entity.id
_entity.type
_entity.pdbx_description
1 polymer ?
#
loop_
_entity_poly.entity_id
_entity_poly.type
_entity_poly.pdbx_seq_one_letter_code
_entity_poly.pdbx_strand_id
1 'polypeptide(L)' 'TIEGRIDMGDKVIVNIKAFMDGHKPPDRVLPSML' A
#
# COMPACT_ATOMS: atom_id res chain seq x y z
N THR A 1 8.26 1.88 15.97
CA THR A 1 9.29 0.92 16.41
C THR A 1 10.08 0.45 15.20
N ILE A 2 11.18 -0.28 15.37
CA ILE A 2 11.93 -0.89 14.25
C ILE A 2 11.03 -1.93 13.55
N GLU A 3 10.38 -2.78 14.33
CA GLU A 3 9.41 -3.78 13.86
C GLU A 3 8.32 -3.15 12.97
N GLY A 4 7.72 -2.04 13.41
CA GLY A 4 6.70 -1.35 12.61
C GLY A 4 7.20 -0.79 11.27
N ARG A 5 8.51 -0.53 11.11
CA ARG A 5 9.08 -0.13 9.81
C ARG A 5 9.27 -1.32 8.87
N ILE A 6 9.64 -2.48 9.42
CA ILE A 6 9.79 -3.73 8.67
C ILE A 6 8.41 -4.17 8.15
N ASP A 7 7.42 -4.24 9.04
CA ASP A 7 6.05 -4.64 8.70
C ASP A 7 5.38 -3.69 7.69
N MET A 8 5.72 -2.39 7.73
CA MET A 8 5.23 -1.41 6.77
C MET A 8 5.92 -1.54 5.41
N GLY A 9 7.22 -1.86 5.39
CA GLY A 9 8.01 -2.01 4.17
C GLY A 9 7.42 -3.04 3.21
N ASP A 10 7.07 -4.22 3.73
CA ASP A 10 6.48 -5.30 2.93
C ASP A 10 5.14 -4.88 2.30
N LYS A 11 4.29 -4.20 3.06
CA LYS A 11 2.99 -3.69 2.57
C LYS A 11 3.16 -2.63 1.48
N VAL A 12 4.12 -1.72 1.65
CA VAL A 12 4.40 -0.67 0.65
C VAL A 12 4.88 -1.28 -0.66
N ILE A 13 5.75 -2.30 -0.62
CA ILE A 13 6.23 -2.99 -1.83
C ILE A 13 5.06 -3.65 -2.58
N VAL A 14 4.16 -4.34 -1.87
CA VAL A 14 2.97 -4.97 -2.48
C VAL A 14 2.06 -3.91 -3.11
N ASN A 15 1.82 -2.79 -2.44
CA ASN A 15 1.01 -1.71 -2.97
C ASN A 15 1.60 -1.08 -4.24
N ILE A 16 2.93 -0.86 -4.27
CA ILE A 16 3.63 -0.35 -5.46
C ILE A 16 3.49 -1.33 -6.62
N LYS A 17 3.73 -2.62 -6.39
CA LYS A 17 3.62 -3.65 -7.43
C LYS A 17 2.20 -3.76 -7.97
N ALA A 18 1.20 -3.80 -7.08
CA ALA A 18 -0.21 -3.82 -7.45
C ALA A 18 -0.57 -2.59 -8.31
N PHE A 19 -0.09 -1.41 -7.93
CA PHE A 19 -0.32 -0.18 -8.70
C PHE A 19 0.34 -0.22 -10.08
N MET A 20 1.62 -0.63 -10.16
CA MET A 20 2.37 -0.74 -11.43
C MET A 20 1.76 -1.76 -12.39
N ASP A 21 1.21 -2.85 -11.86
CA ASP A 21 0.58 -3.92 -12.65
C ASP A 21 -0.87 -3.58 -13.04
N GLY A 22 -1.40 -2.41 -12.65
CA GLY A 22 -2.79 -2.02 -12.92
C GLY A 22 -3.83 -2.73 -12.06
N HIS A 23 -3.41 -3.51 -11.07
CA HIS A 23 -4.30 -4.08 -10.06
C HIS A 23 -4.76 -3.01 -9.07
N LYS A 24 -5.88 -3.25 -8.37
CA LYS A 24 -6.29 -2.38 -7.27
C LYS A 24 -5.40 -2.67 -6.06
N PRO A 25 -4.57 -1.71 -5.59
CA PRO A 25 -3.79 -1.91 -4.38
C PRO A 25 -4.72 -2.07 -3.17
N PRO A 26 -4.37 -2.93 -2.20
CA PRO A 26 -5.17 -3.13 -0.99
C PRO A 26 -5.26 -1.88 -0.11
N ASP A 27 -4.16 -1.13 0.10
CA ASP A 27 -4.13 0.03 1.02
C ASP A 27 -4.26 1.37 0.29
N ARG A 28 -5.27 1.48 -0.57
CA ARG A 28 -5.54 2.72 -1.33
C ARG A 28 -6.38 3.71 -0.53
N VAL A 29 -5.88 4.92 -0.34
CA VAL A 29 -6.68 6.04 0.18
C VAL A 29 -7.63 6.49 -0.93
N LEU A 30 -8.92 6.21 -0.76
CA LEU A 30 -9.96 6.73 -1.63
C LEU A 30 -10.31 8.16 -1.20
N PRO A 31 -10.50 9.10 -2.12
CA PRO A 31 -11.13 10.37 -1.79
C PRO A 31 -12.48 10.08 -1.11
N SER A 32 -12.72 10.68 0.06
CA SER A 32 -14.05 10.68 0.66
C SER A 32 -15.02 11.31 -0.34
N MET A 33 -16.08 10.59 -0.71
CA MET A 33 -17.13 11.15 -1.56
C MET A 33 -17.76 12.33 -0.79
N LEU A 34 -17.55 13.55 -1.32
CA LEU A 34 -18.25 14.77 -0.93
C LEU A 34 -19.55 14.86 -1.74
#